data_AF-A0A1Y3NVG5-F1
#
_entry.id   AF-A0A1Y3NVG5-F1
#
_cell.length_a   1.000
_cell.length_b   1.000
_cell.length_c   1.000
_cell.angle_alpha   90.00
_cell.angle_beta   90.00
_cell.angle_gamma   90.00
#
_symmetry.space_group_name_H-M   'P 1'
#
loop_
_entity.id
_entity.type
_entity.pdbx_description
1 polymer ?
#
loop_
_entity_poly.entity_id
_entity_poly.type
_entity_poly.pdbx_seq_one_letter_code
_entity_poly.pdbx_strand_id
1 'polypeptide(L)'
;MWTVVVNKIKEKLLSCFFQQVLTLQEDIKRLDSQRLLPGWNYCSFFILKEQLALLYDTVNLYQDALVQYDELEASFYQTLIEQGAAWFKSFGGTEDGDDSLDFLNLKRKPFREMIIQNTTTIFDFRMYLFARQCQLLFRLDRPAELCQRAKLFISSFSMTLTDYKGALFPFFRESWIYTTCMNIVSRCEELASISWHNAQTLKEFEGASGELLHLARSQLDILGRACNYLPDNLDKPTYDPENTEKTYNTEIFDKITNTHLKNLLSSVESFDEIYNVITL
;
A
#
# COMPACT_ATOMS: atom_id res chain seq x y z
N MET A 1 -42.52 3.77 -25.63
CA MET A 1 -42.93 3.09 -24.38
C MET A 1 -41.73 2.67 -23.54
N TRP A 2 -40.75 1.95 -24.12
CA TRP A 2 -39.52 1.54 -23.42
C TRP A 2 -38.69 2.70 -22.84
N THR A 3 -38.52 3.78 -23.59
CA THR A 3 -37.79 4.99 -23.15
C THR A 3 -38.38 5.61 -21.89
N VAL A 4 -39.71 5.61 -21.75
CA VAL A 4 -40.40 6.14 -20.55
C VAL A 4 -40.12 5.26 -19.34
N VAL A 5 -40.13 3.93 -19.52
CA VAL A 5 -39.80 2.97 -18.46
C VAL A 5 -38.35 3.12 -18.02
N VAL A 6 -37.41 3.17 -18.97
CA VAL A 6 -35.98 3.37 -18.69
C VAL A 6 -35.72 4.69 -17.96
N ASN A 7 -36.38 5.78 -18.37
CA ASN A 7 -36.23 7.08 -17.70
C ASN A 7 -36.76 7.04 -16.26
N LYS A 8 -37.94 6.44 -16.03
CA LYS A 8 -38.48 6.28 -14.67
C LYS A 8 -37.57 5.42 -13.78
N ILE A 9 -36.96 4.37 -14.32
CA ILE A 9 -35.99 3.54 -13.59
C ILE A 9 -34.77 4.38 -13.21
N LYS A 10 -34.20 5.14 -14.14
CA LYS A 10 -33.06 6.04 -13.87
C LYS A 10 -33.38 7.07 -12.79
N GLU A 11 -34.54 7.73 -12.88
CA GLU A 11 -35.01 8.70 -11.87
C GLU A 11 -35.11 8.06 -10.48
N LYS A 12 -35.68 6.85 -10.38
CA LYS A 12 -35.83 6.15 -9.10
C LYS A 12 -34.50 5.66 -8.53
N LEU A 13 -33.60 5.13 -9.37
CA LEU A 13 -32.26 4.76 -8.95
C LEU A 13 -31.49 5.96 -8.41
N LEU A 14 -31.55 7.09 -9.12
CA LEU A 14 -30.89 8.32 -8.72
C LEU A 14 -31.47 8.88 -7.41
N SER A 15 -32.80 8.88 -7.27
CA SER A 15 -33.47 9.31 -6.04
C SER A 15 -33.09 8.43 -4.84
N CYS A 16 -33.05 7.11 -5.03
CA CYS A 16 -32.65 6.17 -3.98
C CYS A 16 -31.19 6.35 -3.59
N PHE A 17 -30.30 6.53 -4.58
CA PHE A 17 -28.89 6.83 -4.36
C PHE A 17 -28.70 8.09 -3.50
N PHE A 18 -29.33 9.22 -3.88
CA PHE A 18 -29.20 10.46 -3.13
C PHE A 18 -29.73 10.35 -1.71
N GLN A 19 -30.87 9.66 -1.52
CA GLN A 19 -31.40 9.42 -0.19
C GLN A 19 -30.41 8.60 0.66
N GLN A 20 -29.81 7.55 0.10
CA GLN A 20 -28.83 6.73 0.79
C GLN A 20 -27.58 7.52 1.17
N VAL A 21 -27.07 8.38 0.26
CA VAL A 21 -25.93 9.27 0.52
C VAL A 21 -26.24 10.18 1.71
N LEU A 22 -27.41 10.84 1.72
CA LEU A 22 -27.81 11.75 2.79
C LEU A 22 -27.88 11.03 4.14
N THR A 23 -28.54 9.86 4.18
CA THR A 23 -28.63 9.05 5.41
C THR A 23 -27.25 8.66 5.93
N LEU A 24 -26.35 8.18 5.06
CA LEU A 24 -24.99 7.81 5.45
C LEU A 24 -24.20 9.01 5.98
N GLN A 25 -24.30 10.17 5.32
CA GLN A 25 -23.61 11.39 5.77
C GLN A 25 -24.09 11.85 7.16
N GLU A 26 -25.40 11.78 7.42
CA GLU A 26 -25.98 12.10 8.74
C GLU A 26 -25.48 11.12 9.82
N ASP A 27 -25.47 9.82 9.52
CA ASP A 27 -25.00 8.78 10.43
C ASP A 27 -23.50 8.90 10.73
N ILE A 28 -22.68 9.18 9.70
CA ILE A 28 -21.24 9.43 9.84
C ILE A 28 -21.02 10.64 10.74
N LYS A 29 -21.71 11.76 10.49
CA LYS A 29 -21.58 12.98 11.30
C LYS A 29 -21.98 12.74 12.76
N ARG A 30 -23.06 12.00 12.97
CA ARG A 30 -23.53 11.63 14.32
C ARG A 30 -22.48 10.78 15.05
N LEU A 31 -21.95 9.75 14.41
CA LEU A 31 -20.95 8.87 15.01
C LEU A 31 -19.61 9.58 15.25
N ASP A 32 -19.19 10.46 14.35
CA ASP A 32 -17.97 11.27 14.50
C ASP A 32 -18.09 12.26 15.67
N SER A 33 -19.26 12.87 15.88
CA SER A 33 -19.49 13.76 17.04
C SER A 33 -19.33 13.08 18.39
N GLN A 34 -19.37 11.74 18.42
CA GLN A 34 -19.28 10.91 19.62
C GLN A 34 -17.87 10.35 19.83
N ARG A 35 -16.87 10.79 19.06
CA ARG A 35 -15.50 10.25 19.04
C ARG A 35 -14.81 10.24 20.41
N LEU A 36 -15.12 11.21 21.27
CA LEU A 36 -14.55 11.31 22.62
C LEU A 36 -15.35 10.53 23.69
N LEU A 37 -16.48 9.93 23.32
CA LEU A 37 -17.30 9.18 24.26
C LEU A 37 -16.74 7.75 24.45
N PRO A 38 -16.75 7.23 25.69
CA PRO A 38 -16.41 5.83 25.95
C PRO A 38 -17.27 4.87 25.11
N GLY A 39 -16.64 3.85 24.54
CA GLY A 39 -17.31 2.86 23.69
C GLY A 39 -17.35 3.23 22.20
N TRP A 40 -16.86 4.40 21.81
CA TRP A 40 -16.60 4.70 20.41
C TRP A 40 -15.56 3.74 19.83
N ASN A 41 -15.73 3.37 18.56
CA ASN A 41 -14.87 2.42 17.87
C ASN A 41 -14.54 2.90 16.45
N TYR A 42 -13.25 3.08 16.18
CA TYR A 42 -12.76 3.51 14.88
C TYR A 42 -13.09 2.52 13.75
N CYS A 43 -12.99 1.21 13.97
CA CYS A 43 -13.35 0.20 12.97
C CYS A 43 -14.83 0.29 12.58
N SER A 44 -15.73 0.53 13.56
CA SER A 44 -17.15 0.76 13.29
C SER A 44 -17.38 2.04 12.48
N PHE A 45 -16.70 3.12 12.84
CA PHE A 45 -16.73 4.38 12.09
C PHE A 45 -16.20 4.21 10.66
N PHE A 46 -15.08 3.49 10.51
CA PHE A 46 -14.48 3.17 9.23
C PHE A 46 -15.46 2.48 8.30
N ILE A 47 -16.11 1.40 8.75
CA ILE A 47 -17.06 0.63 7.93
C ILE A 47 -18.23 1.49 7.46
N LEU A 48 -18.76 2.33 8.34
CA LEU A 48 -19.86 3.23 8.00
C LEU A 48 -19.46 4.26 6.94
N LYS A 49 -18.30 4.90 7.10
CA LYS A 49 -17.80 5.90 6.15
C LYS A 49 -17.30 5.28 4.84
N GLU A 50 -16.72 4.10 4.90
CA GLU A 50 -16.33 3.33 3.72
C GLU A 50 -17.55 2.93 2.88
N GLN A 51 -18.70 2.66 3.50
CA GLN A 51 -19.94 2.40 2.77
C GLN A 51 -20.32 3.58 1.85
N LEU A 52 -20.09 4.82 2.29
CA LEU A 52 -20.28 6.00 1.46
C LEU A 52 -19.25 6.05 0.31
N ALA A 53 -17.98 5.76 0.59
CA ALA A 53 -16.93 5.70 -0.42
C ALA A 53 -17.24 4.67 -1.53
N LEU A 54 -17.70 3.48 -1.12
CA LEU A 54 -18.14 2.42 -2.04
C LEU A 54 -19.35 2.82 -2.87
N LEU A 55 -20.30 3.55 -2.26
CA LEU A 55 -21.45 4.06 -2.98
C LEU A 55 -21.01 5.02 -4.10
N TYR A 56 -20.08 5.93 -3.82
CA TYR A 56 -19.47 6.79 -4.85
C TYR A 56 -18.72 6.00 -5.93
N ASP A 57 -17.95 4.99 -5.53
CA ASP A 57 -17.23 4.11 -6.46
C ASP A 57 -18.18 3.39 -7.43
N THR A 58 -19.33 2.87 -6.96
CA THR A 58 -20.32 2.18 -7.80
C THR A 58 -20.96 3.05 -8.89
N VAL A 59 -20.96 4.38 -8.71
CA VAL A 59 -21.47 5.34 -9.70
C VAL A 59 -20.34 6.07 -10.43
N ASN A 60 -19.10 5.59 -10.31
CA ASN A 60 -17.88 6.14 -10.92
C ASN A 60 -17.49 7.55 -10.44
N LEU A 61 -17.96 7.97 -9.27
CA LEU A 61 -17.52 9.20 -8.60
C LEU A 61 -16.23 8.93 -7.82
N TYR A 62 -15.17 8.53 -8.54
CA TYR A 62 -13.93 8.06 -7.93
C TYR A 62 -13.21 9.15 -7.12
N GLN A 63 -13.33 10.41 -7.52
CA GLN A 63 -12.76 11.53 -6.77
C GLN A 63 -13.45 11.69 -5.41
N ASP A 64 -14.77 11.66 -5.38
CA ASP A 64 -15.55 11.72 -4.14
C ASP A 64 -15.26 10.52 -3.24
N ALA A 65 -15.13 9.32 -3.82
CA ALA A 65 -14.72 8.12 -3.10
C ALA A 65 -13.31 8.27 -2.50
N LEU A 66 -12.35 8.83 -3.24
CA LEU A 66 -10.97 8.99 -2.80
C LEU A 66 -10.89 9.95 -1.61
N VAL A 67 -11.65 11.05 -1.65
CA VAL A 67 -11.77 12.00 -0.53
C VAL A 67 -12.23 11.30 0.74
N GLN A 68 -13.20 10.37 0.64
CA GLN A 68 -13.65 9.62 1.83
C GLN A 68 -12.53 8.76 2.45
N TYR A 69 -11.69 8.12 1.62
CA TYR A 69 -10.55 7.33 2.12
C TYR A 69 -9.43 8.21 2.67
N ASP A 70 -9.16 9.37 2.08
CA ASP A 70 -8.18 10.34 2.58
C ASP A 70 -8.61 10.88 3.96
N GLU A 71 -9.90 11.19 4.14
CA GLU A 71 -10.45 11.59 5.44
C GLU A 71 -10.42 10.45 6.46
N LEU A 72 -10.62 9.21 6.03
CA LEU A 72 -10.49 8.03 6.89
C LEU A 72 -9.05 7.86 7.38
N GLU A 73 -8.06 8.04 6.51
CA GLU A 73 -6.64 8.01 6.87
C GLU A 73 -6.28 9.11 7.87
N ALA A 74 -6.70 10.35 7.61
CA ALA A 74 -6.46 11.45 8.54
C ALA A 74 -7.11 11.17 9.91
N SER A 75 -8.36 10.67 9.91
CA SER A 75 -9.05 10.29 11.14
C SER A 75 -8.37 9.15 11.87
N PHE A 76 -7.81 8.16 11.16
CA PHE A 76 -7.02 7.07 11.76
C PHE A 76 -5.85 7.61 12.57
N TYR A 77 -5.03 8.47 11.97
CA TYR A 77 -3.85 9.04 12.64
C TYR A 77 -4.23 9.88 13.86
N GLN A 78 -5.26 10.71 13.72
CA GLN A 78 -5.76 11.50 14.84
C GLN A 78 -6.23 10.60 15.99
N THR A 79 -6.94 9.51 15.69
CA THR A 79 -7.41 8.55 16.70
C THR A 79 -6.23 7.85 17.37
N LEU A 80 -5.23 7.45 16.58
CA LEU A 80 -4.04 6.77 17.08
C LEU A 80 -3.29 7.64 18.10
N ILE A 81 -3.22 8.96 17.87
CA ILE A 81 -2.58 9.92 18.76
C ILE A 81 -3.42 10.14 20.03
N GLU A 82 -4.74 10.30 19.90
CA GLU A 82 -5.63 10.65 21.01
C GLU A 82 -5.94 9.48 21.94
N GLN A 83 -6.15 8.28 21.37
CA GLN A 83 -6.75 7.13 22.06
C GLN A 83 -5.92 5.85 21.89
N GLY A 84 -4.85 5.87 21.08
CA GLY A 84 -4.07 4.68 20.76
C GLY A 84 -4.78 3.75 19.76
N ALA A 85 -4.38 2.47 19.75
CA ALA A 85 -4.83 1.48 18.77
C ALA A 85 -5.73 0.37 19.39
N ALA A 86 -6.53 0.70 20.39
CA ALA A 86 -7.25 -0.29 21.21
C ALA A 86 -8.24 -1.19 20.44
N TRP A 87 -8.67 -0.78 19.25
CA TRP A 87 -9.63 -1.54 18.41
C TRP A 87 -8.96 -2.48 17.41
N PHE A 88 -7.63 -2.50 17.37
CA PHE A 88 -6.86 -3.42 16.53
C PHE A 88 -6.35 -4.58 17.37
N LYS A 89 -6.40 -5.79 16.81
CA LYS A 89 -6.00 -7.03 17.50
C LYS A 89 -4.53 -7.00 17.94
N SER A 90 -3.67 -6.50 17.06
CA SER A 90 -2.22 -6.42 17.22
C SER A 90 -1.63 -5.53 16.13
N PHE A 91 -0.30 -5.35 16.12
CA PHE A 91 0.38 -4.66 15.03
C PHE A 91 0.21 -5.39 13.68
N GLY A 92 0.48 -6.70 13.62
CA GLY A 92 0.41 -7.50 12.38
C GLY A 92 1.72 -7.52 11.60
N GLY A 93 1.68 -7.93 10.32
CA GLY A 93 2.88 -8.07 9.49
C GLY A 93 3.71 -9.32 9.82
N THR A 94 3.06 -10.35 10.36
CA THR A 94 3.71 -11.56 10.87
C THR A 94 3.20 -12.82 10.19
N GLU A 95 2.23 -12.70 9.29
CA GLU A 95 1.74 -13.82 8.51
C GLU A 95 2.66 -14.06 7.30
N ASP A 96 2.73 -15.32 6.86
CA ASP A 96 3.50 -15.68 5.68
C ASP A 96 2.97 -14.90 4.47
N GLY A 97 3.87 -14.19 3.78
CA GLY A 97 3.52 -13.36 2.63
C GLY A 97 3.25 -11.88 2.96
N ASP A 98 3.18 -11.47 4.23
CA ASP A 98 2.89 -10.06 4.55
C ASP A 98 3.95 -9.08 4.02
N ASP A 99 5.19 -9.54 3.79
CA ASP A 99 6.27 -8.75 3.17
C ASP A 99 6.23 -8.73 1.63
N SER A 100 5.53 -9.66 0.98
CA SER A 100 5.69 -9.88 -0.47
C SER A 100 4.40 -10.00 -1.30
N LEU A 101 3.26 -10.29 -0.68
CA LEU A 101 2.00 -10.45 -1.38
C LEU A 101 1.53 -9.14 -2.00
N ASP A 102 0.93 -9.21 -3.19
CA ASP A 102 0.32 -8.06 -3.86
C ASP A 102 -0.74 -7.41 -2.96
N PHE A 103 -0.40 -6.26 -2.38
CA PHE A 103 -1.28 -5.54 -1.47
C PHE A 103 -2.47 -4.91 -2.21
N LEU A 104 -2.38 -4.72 -3.53
CA LEU A 104 -3.47 -4.23 -4.37
C LEU A 104 -4.56 -5.30 -4.56
N ASN A 105 -4.25 -6.58 -4.30
CA ASN A 105 -5.22 -7.66 -4.30
C ASN A 105 -6.02 -7.68 -2.99
N LEU A 106 -7.11 -6.90 -2.94
CA LEU A 106 -8.01 -6.82 -1.81
C LEU A 106 -8.79 -8.12 -1.50
N LYS A 107 -8.72 -9.14 -2.36
CA LYS A 107 -9.39 -10.44 -2.13
C LYS A 107 -8.51 -11.42 -1.36
N ARG A 108 -7.25 -11.08 -1.08
CA ARG A 108 -6.28 -11.97 -0.41
C ARG A 108 -6.69 -12.32 1.03
N LYS A 109 -7.36 -11.39 1.72
CA LYS A 109 -7.92 -11.58 3.07
C LYS A 109 -9.32 -10.97 3.10
N PRO A 110 -10.23 -11.46 3.95
CA PRO A 110 -11.57 -10.88 4.13
C PRO A 110 -11.49 -9.60 4.99
N PHE A 111 -10.82 -8.56 4.46
CA PHE A 111 -10.46 -7.36 5.23
C PHE A 111 -11.67 -6.66 5.86
N ARG A 112 -12.78 -6.53 5.12
CA ARG A 112 -13.98 -5.87 5.65
C ARG A 112 -14.58 -6.66 6.80
N GLU A 113 -14.67 -7.98 6.66
CA GLU A 113 -15.14 -8.86 7.74
C GLU A 113 -14.24 -8.76 8.97
N MET A 114 -12.92 -8.74 8.76
CA MET A 114 -11.94 -8.57 9.85
C MET A 114 -12.09 -7.23 10.57
N ILE A 115 -12.35 -6.14 9.84
CA ILE A 115 -12.59 -4.81 10.41
C ILE A 115 -13.90 -4.80 11.19
N ILE A 116 -14.99 -5.36 10.63
CA ILE A 116 -16.30 -5.47 11.32
C ILE A 116 -16.17 -6.26 12.63
N GLN A 117 -15.38 -7.33 12.64
CA GLN A 117 -15.19 -8.18 13.80
C GLN A 117 -14.14 -7.66 14.80
N ASN A 118 -13.48 -6.52 14.51
CA ASN A 118 -12.33 -6.01 15.27
C ASN A 118 -11.18 -7.04 15.43
N THR A 119 -11.01 -7.92 14.43
CA THR A 119 -9.93 -8.91 14.39
C THR A 119 -8.78 -8.47 13.49
N THR A 120 -8.95 -7.36 12.75
CA THR A 120 -7.94 -6.77 11.88
C THR A 120 -6.71 -6.28 12.66
N THR A 121 -5.53 -6.41 12.06
CA THR A 121 -4.29 -5.86 12.59
C THR A 121 -4.08 -4.42 12.09
N ILE A 122 -3.19 -3.66 12.74
CA ILE A 122 -2.83 -2.32 12.28
C ILE A 122 -2.23 -2.40 10.87
N PHE A 123 -1.34 -3.36 10.63
CA PHE A 123 -0.70 -3.60 9.34
C PHE A 123 -1.73 -3.91 8.25
N ASP A 124 -2.60 -4.91 8.47
CA ASP A 124 -3.64 -5.29 7.50
C ASP A 124 -4.56 -4.12 7.17
N PHE A 125 -4.97 -3.36 8.20
CA PHE A 125 -5.81 -2.19 8.02
C PHE A 125 -5.13 -1.09 7.20
N ARG A 126 -3.88 -0.75 7.53
CA ARG A 126 -3.10 0.27 6.80
C ARG A 126 -2.89 -0.13 5.34
N MET A 127 -2.54 -1.40 5.08
CA MET A 127 -2.38 -1.93 3.72
C MET A 127 -3.70 -1.92 2.96
N TYR A 128 -4.81 -2.31 3.60
CA TYR A 128 -6.14 -2.30 2.99
C TYR A 128 -6.57 -0.89 2.59
N LEU A 129 -6.49 0.07 3.52
CA LEU A 129 -6.85 1.47 3.28
C LEU A 129 -6.02 2.06 2.13
N PHE A 130 -4.71 1.87 2.16
CA PHE A 130 -3.83 2.38 1.12
C PHE A 130 -4.11 1.73 -0.24
N ALA A 131 -4.37 0.42 -0.28
CA ALA A 131 -4.77 -0.26 -1.51
C ALA A 131 -6.10 0.28 -2.09
N ARG A 132 -7.07 0.69 -1.26
CA ARG A 132 -8.30 1.37 -1.72
C ARG A 132 -7.99 2.71 -2.38
N GLN A 133 -7.11 3.52 -1.78
CA GLN A 133 -6.67 4.79 -2.37
C GLN A 133 -5.97 4.56 -3.72
N CYS A 134 -5.04 3.59 -3.80
CA CYS A 134 -4.37 3.22 -5.05
C CYS A 134 -5.37 2.79 -6.14
N GLN A 135 -6.35 1.94 -5.82
CA GLN A 135 -7.37 1.50 -6.77
C GLN A 135 -8.15 2.68 -7.36
N LEU A 136 -8.53 3.66 -6.53
CA LEU A 136 -9.23 4.85 -7.01
C LEU A 136 -8.34 5.74 -7.87
N LEU A 137 -7.06 5.90 -7.51
CA LEU A 137 -6.09 6.67 -8.31
C LEU A 137 -5.82 6.02 -9.67
N PHE A 138 -5.79 4.69 -9.75
CA PHE A 138 -5.77 3.97 -11.03
C PHE A 138 -7.00 4.29 -11.88
N ARG A 139 -8.20 4.33 -11.28
CA ARG A 139 -9.46 4.65 -11.98
C ARG A 139 -9.59 6.12 -12.37
N LEU A 140 -8.87 7.01 -11.68
CA LEU A 140 -8.77 8.44 -11.98
C LEU A 140 -7.69 8.76 -13.02
N ASP A 141 -6.91 7.77 -13.47
CA ASP A 141 -5.81 7.96 -14.42
C ASP A 141 -4.73 8.95 -13.91
N ARG A 142 -4.38 8.85 -12.61
CA ARG A 142 -3.41 9.75 -11.95
C ARG A 142 -2.18 9.02 -11.42
N PRO A 143 -1.33 8.46 -12.30
CA PRO A 143 -0.21 7.63 -11.87
C PRO A 143 0.90 8.39 -11.14
N ALA A 144 1.17 9.64 -11.53
CA ALA A 144 2.17 10.47 -10.84
C ALA A 144 1.75 10.76 -9.39
N GLU A 145 0.47 11.12 -9.17
CA GLU A 145 -0.10 11.31 -7.84
C GLU A 145 -0.04 10.02 -7.01
N LEU A 146 -0.34 8.87 -7.63
CA LEU A 146 -0.23 7.57 -6.99
C LEU A 146 1.20 7.28 -6.51
N CYS A 147 2.20 7.45 -7.37
CA CYS A 147 3.60 7.23 -7.00
C CYS A 147 4.06 8.17 -5.87
N GLN A 148 3.66 9.45 -5.91
CA GLN A 148 3.98 10.42 -4.86
C GLN A 148 3.34 10.04 -3.51
N ARG A 149 2.05 9.70 -3.50
CA ARG A 149 1.34 9.23 -2.31
C ARG A 149 1.94 7.94 -1.77
N ALA A 150 2.33 7.01 -2.66
CA ALA A 150 3.00 5.78 -2.30
C ALA A 150 4.32 6.02 -1.60
N LYS A 151 5.17 6.92 -2.13
CA LYS A 151 6.43 7.27 -1.48
C LYS A 151 6.22 7.79 -0.07
N LEU A 152 5.23 8.68 0.12
CA LEU A 152 4.89 9.22 1.44
C LEU A 152 4.40 8.12 2.40
N PHE A 153 3.49 7.27 1.94
CA PHE A 153 2.97 6.15 2.72
C PHE A 153 4.09 5.18 3.11
N ILE A 154 4.90 4.73 2.14
CA ILE A 154 5.99 3.77 2.37
C ILE A 154 7.02 4.36 3.32
N SER A 155 7.41 5.63 3.14
CA SER A 155 8.39 6.28 4.01
C SER A 155 7.87 6.38 5.45
N SER A 156 6.64 6.87 5.63
CA SER A 156 6.00 7.00 6.95
C SER A 156 5.81 5.64 7.61
N PHE A 157 5.24 4.68 6.90
CA PHE A 157 4.97 3.36 7.46
C PHE A 157 6.25 2.56 7.72
N SER A 158 7.32 2.79 6.96
CA SER A 158 8.63 2.20 7.25
C SER A 158 9.22 2.63 8.60
N MET A 159 8.89 3.85 9.06
CA MET A 159 9.27 4.29 10.41
C MET A 159 8.47 3.52 11.45
N THR A 160 7.16 3.34 11.22
CA THR A 160 6.32 2.49 12.08
C THR A 160 6.84 1.04 12.12
N LEU A 161 7.19 0.44 10.98
CA LEU A 161 7.79 -0.90 10.96
C LEU A 161 9.09 -0.97 11.76
N THR A 162 9.88 0.10 11.78
CA THR A 162 11.11 0.19 12.58
C THR A 162 10.80 0.18 14.08
N ASP A 163 9.76 0.91 14.52
CA ASP A 163 9.32 0.92 15.92
C ASP A 163 8.85 -0.47 16.38
N TYR A 164 8.25 -1.25 15.47
CA TYR A 164 7.74 -2.60 15.71
C TYR A 164 8.71 -3.72 15.29
N LYS A 165 10.00 -3.42 15.05
CA LYS A 165 10.99 -4.40 14.58
C LYS A 165 11.09 -5.67 15.43
N GLY A 166 10.77 -5.58 16.74
CA GLY A 166 10.81 -6.72 17.66
C GLY A 166 9.70 -7.76 17.41
N ALA A 167 8.62 -7.38 16.73
CA ALA A 167 7.53 -8.28 16.35
C ALA A 167 7.71 -8.87 14.94
N LEU A 168 8.57 -8.25 14.11
CA LEU A 168 8.78 -8.60 12.72
C LEU A 168 10.01 -9.49 12.57
N PHE A 169 10.06 -10.30 11.51
CA PHE A 169 11.25 -11.08 11.23
C PHE A 169 12.38 -10.18 10.64
N PRO A 170 13.66 -10.57 10.77
CA PRO A 170 14.78 -9.79 10.23
C PRO A 170 14.62 -9.50 8.73
N PHE A 171 14.87 -8.27 8.31
CA PHE A 171 14.71 -7.81 6.92
C PHE A 171 13.27 -7.77 6.36
N PHE A 172 12.24 -7.93 7.22
CA PHE A 172 10.85 -7.74 6.81
C PHE A 172 10.62 -6.37 6.17
N ARG A 173 11.13 -5.32 6.80
CA ARG A 173 10.93 -3.93 6.35
C ARG A 173 11.51 -3.72 4.96
N GLU A 174 12.73 -4.17 4.73
CA GLU A 174 13.45 -4.04 3.47
C GLU A 174 12.73 -4.82 2.35
N SER A 175 12.33 -6.07 2.64
CA SER A 175 11.53 -6.89 1.71
C SER A 175 10.19 -6.22 1.38
N TRP A 176 9.48 -5.71 2.39
CA TRP A 176 8.19 -5.06 2.24
C TRP A 176 8.28 -3.77 1.42
N ILE A 177 9.25 -2.91 1.68
CA ILE A 177 9.46 -1.67 0.91
C ILE A 177 9.76 -2.01 -0.55
N TYR A 178 10.70 -2.94 -0.79
CA TYR A 178 11.06 -3.36 -2.14
C TYR A 178 9.83 -3.87 -2.90
N THR A 179 9.11 -4.83 -2.31
CA THR A 179 7.94 -5.44 -2.94
C THR A 179 6.83 -4.42 -3.19
N THR A 180 6.56 -3.53 -2.24
CA THR A 180 5.50 -2.51 -2.38
C THR A 180 5.82 -1.53 -3.50
N CYS A 181 7.07 -1.05 -3.59
CA CYS A 181 7.50 -0.20 -4.71
C CYS A 181 7.35 -0.91 -6.05
N MET A 182 7.84 -2.15 -6.18
CA MET A 182 7.77 -2.91 -7.42
C MET A 182 6.32 -3.18 -7.85
N ASN A 183 5.45 -3.60 -6.93
CA ASN A 183 4.03 -3.84 -7.23
C ASN A 183 3.33 -2.60 -7.80
N ILE A 184 3.64 -1.42 -7.26
CA ILE A 184 3.06 -0.15 -7.72
C ILE A 184 3.58 0.22 -9.10
N VAL A 185 4.91 0.20 -9.30
CA VAL A 185 5.53 0.58 -10.57
C VAL A 185 5.06 -0.36 -11.68
N SER A 186 5.13 -1.67 -11.48
CA SER A 186 4.68 -2.65 -12.48
C SER A 186 3.20 -2.48 -12.83
N ARG A 187 2.31 -2.25 -11.84
CA ARG A 187 0.88 -2.04 -12.12
C ARG A 187 0.62 -0.73 -12.85
N CYS A 188 1.38 0.32 -12.57
CA CYS A 188 1.33 1.57 -13.32
C CYS A 188 1.82 1.37 -14.77
N GLU A 189 2.93 0.69 -15.00
CA GLU A 189 3.47 0.41 -16.33
C GLU A 189 2.50 -0.43 -17.20
N GLU A 190 1.85 -1.43 -16.61
CA GLU A 190 0.79 -2.19 -17.27
C GLU A 190 -0.33 -1.27 -17.78
N LEU A 191 -0.77 -0.30 -16.95
CA LEU A 191 -1.79 0.68 -17.34
C LEU A 191 -1.28 1.70 -18.36
N ALA A 192 -0.02 2.12 -18.25
CA ALA A 192 0.66 2.99 -19.20
C ALA A 192 0.57 2.45 -20.61
N SER A 193 0.86 1.15 -20.76
CA SER A 193 0.88 0.46 -22.04
C SER A 193 -0.47 0.43 -22.77
N ILE A 194 -1.57 0.66 -22.03
CA ILE A 194 -2.95 0.59 -22.52
C ILE A 194 -3.56 1.99 -22.71
N SER A 195 -3.32 2.90 -21.76
CA SER A 195 -4.15 4.11 -21.58
C SER A 195 -3.41 5.43 -21.79
N TRP A 196 -2.11 5.51 -21.44
CA TRP A 196 -1.40 6.80 -21.41
C TRP A 196 -0.80 7.14 -22.76
N HIS A 197 -1.54 7.95 -23.53
CA HIS A 197 -1.10 8.42 -24.85
C HIS A 197 -0.46 9.83 -24.80
N ASN A 198 -0.43 10.48 -23.64
CA ASN A 198 0.09 11.83 -23.46
C ASN A 198 1.54 11.81 -22.94
N ALA A 199 2.46 12.43 -23.68
CA ALA A 199 3.87 12.54 -23.31
C ALA A 199 4.10 13.26 -21.97
N GLN A 200 3.26 14.23 -21.62
CA GLN A 200 3.40 14.95 -20.34
C GLN A 200 3.08 14.04 -19.15
N THR A 201 1.97 13.30 -19.23
CA THR A 201 1.56 12.34 -18.19
C THR A 201 2.59 11.23 -18.01
N LEU A 202 3.16 10.74 -19.12
CA LEU A 202 4.23 9.74 -19.08
C LEU A 202 5.47 10.29 -18.39
N LYS A 203 5.91 11.50 -18.73
CA LYS A 203 7.08 12.14 -18.11
C LYS A 203 6.90 12.36 -16.60
N GLU A 204 5.71 12.81 -16.18
CA GLU A 204 5.39 12.99 -14.76
C GLU A 204 5.40 11.65 -14.01
N PHE A 205 4.89 10.59 -14.64
CA PHE A 205 4.94 9.23 -14.09
C PHE A 205 6.37 8.69 -14.01
N GLU A 206 7.18 8.83 -15.06
CA GLU A 206 8.58 8.38 -15.08
C GLU A 206 9.40 9.06 -13.97
N GLY A 207 9.21 10.36 -13.77
CA GLY A 207 9.84 11.09 -12.66
C GLY A 207 9.41 10.56 -11.29
N ALA A 208 8.11 10.33 -11.08
CA ALA A 208 7.59 9.88 -9.79
C ALA A 208 7.89 8.40 -9.49
N SER A 209 7.87 7.53 -10.51
CA SER A 209 8.22 6.11 -10.40
C SER A 209 9.73 5.92 -10.16
N GLY A 210 10.58 6.77 -10.74
CA GLY A 210 12.02 6.79 -10.45
C GLY A 210 12.33 6.96 -8.96
N GLU A 211 11.53 7.74 -8.23
CA GLU A 211 11.69 7.89 -6.77
C GLU A 211 11.36 6.60 -6.01
N LEU A 212 10.34 5.85 -6.44
CA LEU A 212 9.99 4.55 -5.86
C LEU A 212 11.03 3.49 -6.18
N LEU A 213 11.55 3.46 -7.41
CA LEU A 213 12.61 2.56 -7.82
C LEU A 213 13.92 2.85 -7.06
N HIS A 214 14.25 4.12 -6.84
CA HIS A 214 15.36 4.50 -5.98
C HIS A 214 15.16 4.01 -4.54
N LEU A 215 13.94 4.14 -3.99
CA LEU A 215 13.64 3.61 -2.66
C LEU A 215 13.78 2.07 -2.61
N ALA A 216 13.29 1.35 -3.62
CA ALA A 216 13.46 -0.10 -3.73
C ALA A 216 14.94 -0.50 -3.81
N ARG A 217 15.72 0.20 -4.65
CA ARG A 217 17.17 0.01 -4.77
C ARG A 217 17.91 0.20 -3.46
N SER A 218 17.59 1.26 -2.70
CA SER A 218 18.22 1.48 -1.40
C SER A 218 17.99 0.34 -0.41
N GLN A 219 16.91 -0.44 -0.57
CA GLN A 219 16.72 -1.66 0.22
C GLN A 219 17.59 -2.80 -0.27
N LEU A 220 17.78 -2.95 -1.58
CA LEU A 220 18.76 -3.89 -2.14
C LEU A 220 20.18 -3.58 -1.66
N ASP A 221 20.54 -2.30 -1.48
CA ASP A 221 21.83 -1.93 -0.90
C ASP A 221 22.01 -2.45 0.53
N ILE A 222 20.95 -2.35 1.35
CA ILE A 222 20.95 -2.84 2.74
C ILE A 222 21.07 -4.36 2.76
N LEU A 223 20.29 -5.04 1.92
CA LEU A 223 20.29 -6.50 1.83
C LEU A 223 21.61 -7.03 1.27
N GLY A 224 22.15 -6.40 0.22
CA GLY A 224 23.44 -6.72 -0.39
C GLY A 224 24.60 -6.54 0.58
N ARG A 225 24.60 -5.50 1.42
CA ARG A 225 25.60 -5.36 2.51
C ARG A 225 25.44 -6.44 3.57
N ALA A 226 24.20 -6.79 3.94
CA ALA A 226 23.94 -7.81 4.94
C ALA A 226 24.45 -9.21 4.54
N CYS A 227 24.49 -9.53 3.24
CA CYS A 227 25.11 -10.75 2.73
C CYS A 227 26.55 -10.57 2.22
N ASN A 228 27.20 -9.43 2.46
CA ASN A 228 28.57 -9.11 2.03
C ASN A 228 28.80 -9.01 0.51
N TYR A 229 27.75 -8.78 -0.28
CA TYR A 229 27.84 -8.51 -1.72
C TYR A 229 28.31 -7.08 -2.02
N LEU A 230 27.95 -6.12 -1.16
CA LEU A 230 28.31 -4.71 -1.31
C LEU A 230 29.26 -4.23 -0.19
N PRO A 231 30.14 -3.24 -0.46
CA PRO A 231 31.05 -2.69 0.53
C PRO A 231 30.31 -1.84 1.55
N ASP A 232 30.82 -1.81 2.79
CA ASP A 232 30.36 -0.89 3.84
C ASP A 232 30.69 0.58 3.51
N ASN A 233 31.72 0.85 2.70
CA ASN A 233 32.10 2.17 2.22
C ASN A 233 32.09 2.22 0.68
N LEU A 234 31.44 3.25 0.12
CA LEU A 234 31.24 3.45 -1.33
C LEU A 234 32.54 3.65 -2.14
N ASP A 235 33.70 3.81 -1.49
CA ASP A 235 34.99 4.13 -2.14
C ASP A 235 35.76 2.91 -2.69
N LYS A 236 35.29 1.67 -2.49
CA LYS A 236 35.95 0.47 -3.06
C LYS A 236 34.94 -0.59 -3.46
N PRO A 237 34.94 -1.09 -4.72
CA PRO A 237 34.20 -2.31 -5.04
C PRO A 237 34.78 -3.47 -4.22
N THR A 238 33.91 -4.30 -3.62
CA THR A 238 34.31 -5.49 -2.83
C THR A 238 34.12 -6.80 -3.57
N TYR A 239 33.66 -6.75 -4.82
CA TYR A 239 33.71 -7.91 -5.69
C TYR A 239 35.17 -8.16 -6.07
N ASP A 240 35.79 -9.06 -5.33
CA ASP A 240 37.03 -9.70 -5.70
C ASP A 240 36.67 -11.13 -6.11
N PRO A 241 36.59 -11.44 -7.42
CA PRO A 241 36.27 -12.78 -7.91
C PRO A 241 37.28 -13.84 -7.44
N GLU A 242 38.44 -13.44 -6.90
CA GLU A 242 39.47 -14.34 -6.38
C GLU A 242 39.37 -14.56 -4.85
N ASN A 243 38.48 -13.84 -4.15
CA ASN A 243 38.35 -13.93 -2.70
C ASN A 243 37.29 -14.94 -2.26
N THR A 244 37.66 -16.23 -2.35
CA THR A 244 36.87 -17.39 -1.87
C THR A 244 36.64 -17.46 -0.35
N GLU A 245 37.14 -16.51 0.44
CA GLU A 245 37.06 -16.53 1.91
C GLU A 245 35.86 -15.79 2.50
N LYS A 246 35.05 -15.08 1.69
CA LYS A 246 33.83 -14.43 2.20
C LYS A 246 32.70 -15.44 2.34
N THR A 247 32.37 -15.79 3.58
CA THR A 247 31.15 -16.54 3.90
C THR A 247 29.93 -15.67 3.61
N TYR A 248 29.24 -15.93 2.49
CA TYR A 248 27.97 -15.28 2.17
C TYR A 248 26.87 -15.85 3.07
N ASN A 249 26.25 -15.00 3.88
CA ASN A 249 25.27 -15.42 4.86
C ASN A 249 23.85 -15.31 4.28
N THR A 250 23.49 -16.18 3.35
CA THR A 250 22.18 -16.16 2.69
C THR A 250 21.05 -16.67 3.60
N GLU A 251 21.37 -17.45 4.64
CA GLU A 251 20.42 -18.02 5.60
C GLU A 251 19.65 -16.95 6.40
N ILE A 252 20.20 -15.73 6.51
CA ILE A 252 19.52 -14.61 7.19
C ILE A 252 18.23 -14.18 6.48
N PHE A 253 18.03 -14.58 5.23
CA PHE A 253 16.87 -14.24 4.41
C PHE A 253 15.83 -15.35 4.33
N ASP A 254 15.97 -16.46 5.08
CA ASP A 254 15.08 -17.61 5.01
C ASP A 254 13.61 -17.26 5.25
N LYS A 255 13.36 -16.25 6.10
CA LYS A 255 12.02 -15.76 6.44
C LYS A 255 11.40 -14.80 5.42
N ILE A 256 12.18 -14.21 4.51
CA ILE A 256 11.65 -13.38 3.42
C ILE A 256 10.76 -14.24 2.54
N THR A 257 9.54 -13.81 2.20
CA THR A 257 8.64 -14.64 1.38
C THR A 257 8.70 -14.29 -0.10
N ASN A 258 9.25 -13.11 -0.44
CA ASN A 258 9.44 -12.70 -1.82
C ASN A 258 10.44 -13.61 -2.54
N THR A 259 9.94 -14.45 -3.45
CA THR A 259 10.74 -15.43 -4.20
C THR A 259 11.69 -14.75 -5.19
N HIS A 260 11.27 -13.66 -5.83
CA HIS A 260 12.13 -12.89 -6.72
C HIS A 260 13.31 -12.29 -5.96
N LEU A 261 13.06 -11.66 -4.82
CA LEU A 261 14.09 -11.10 -3.96
C LEU A 261 15.03 -12.17 -3.38
N LYS A 262 14.49 -13.35 -3.03
CA LYS A 262 15.31 -14.49 -2.61
C LYS A 262 16.24 -14.98 -3.72
N ASN A 263 15.73 -15.10 -4.94
CA ASN A 263 16.54 -15.50 -6.09
C ASN A 263 17.64 -14.46 -6.36
N LEU A 264 17.31 -13.17 -6.29
CA LEU A 264 18.28 -12.08 -6.39
C LEU A 264 19.41 -12.16 -5.37
N LEU A 265 19.09 -12.53 -4.13
CA LEU A 265 20.05 -12.60 -3.04
C LEU A 265 20.79 -13.95 -2.98
N SER A 266 20.47 -14.90 -3.86
CA SER A 266 21.02 -16.27 -3.81
C SER A 266 22.47 -16.38 -4.30
N SER A 267 22.91 -15.48 -5.17
CA SER A 267 24.29 -15.42 -5.65
C SER A 267 24.71 -13.99 -5.99
N VAL A 268 26.02 -13.73 -6.04
CA VAL A 268 26.56 -12.41 -6.41
C VAL A 268 26.22 -12.07 -7.85
N GLU A 269 26.29 -13.05 -8.77
CA GLU A 269 25.96 -12.86 -10.18
C GLU A 269 24.49 -12.47 -10.35
N SER A 270 23.59 -13.14 -9.63
CA SER A 270 22.14 -12.86 -9.65
C SER A 270 21.84 -11.47 -9.10
N PHE A 271 22.58 -11.04 -8.09
CA PHE A 271 22.46 -9.69 -7.52
C PHE A 271 22.93 -8.63 -8.51
N ASP A 272 24.09 -8.84 -9.14
CA ASP A 272 24.69 -7.88 -10.07
C ASP A 272 23.87 -7.68 -11.35
N GLU A 273 23.24 -8.73 -11.90
CA GLU A 273 22.41 -8.64 -13.10
C GLU A 273 21.29 -7.60 -12.96
N ILE A 274 20.59 -7.60 -11.83
CA ILE A 274 19.43 -6.71 -11.61
C ILE A 274 19.83 -5.41 -10.92
N TYR A 275 20.86 -5.42 -10.07
CA TYR A 275 21.39 -4.20 -9.46
C TYR A 275 21.84 -3.21 -10.54
N ASN A 276 22.46 -3.67 -11.62
CA ASN A 276 22.85 -2.83 -12.75
C ASN A 276 21.66 -2.31 -13.58
N VAL A 277 20.58 -3.11 -13.71
CA VAL A 277 19.36 -2.68 -14.42
C VAL A 277 18.63 -1.56 -13.69
N ILE A 278 18.64 -1.56 -12.35
CA ILE A 278 18.03 -0.50 -11.53
C ILE A 278 18.99 0.72 -11.36
N THR A 279 20.26 0.58 -11.79
CA THR A 279 21.29 1.63 -11.66
C THR A 279 21.43 2.54 -12.89
N LEU A 280 20.93 2.12 -14.05
CA LEU A 280 20.95 2.86 -15.32
C LEU A 280 19.64 3.58 -15.59
#